data_AF-A0A6C0CA13-F1
#
_entry.id   AF-A0A6C0CA13-F1
#
_cell.length_a   1.000
_cell.length_b   1.000
_cell.length_c   1.000
_cell.angle_alpha   90.00
_cell.angle_beta   90.00
_cell.angle_gamma   90.00
#
_symmetry.space_group_name_H-M   'P 1'
#
loop_
_entity.id
_entity.type
_entity.pdbx_description
1 polymer ?
#
loop_
_entity_poly.entity_id
_entity_poly.type
_entity_poly.pdbx_seq_one_letter_code
_entity_poly.pdbx_strand_id
1 'polypeptide(L)'
;MDHLKRIMIFSEMIDIQIINSLSYFDRFENVIIYQQKDKYPKCIKRALVHSRVTNLPMTVRRLQFGRNFNQKIDGCVPPSVTYVKFGFRFNQSIKGCIPESVTHIKFGYEYNQPIEGCIPSSVTHLKFGHDFNQPIKYCVPDTLTNLTCGKIFDNSIKGCIPNVTNLEIGKHFYSSNNEISSTITHLTLGHGFDEPINKRIPASVTYLKTGYYFNQPICDGDIPPSIISLIFGHYFNKPIDNIPSSITYLEINSNFTQPLQNLIPASVTHLVFGFYFNRSIVNVIPTSVTRLKFGYYFDYSLNGNIPPSVIEIILNKTYKKPIDDSIMPLIKYT
;
A
#
# COMPACT_ATOMS: atom_id res chain seq x y z
N MET A 1 29.78 7.96 27.85
CA MET A 1 29.01 9.18 27.55
C MET A 1 28.89 9.32 26.03
N ASP A 2 27.82 8.94 25.32
CA ASP A 2 26.62 8.17 25.65
C ASP A 2 26.04 7.80 24.27
N HIS A 3 26.20 6.55 23.82
CA HIS A 3 25.72 6.10 22.50
C HIS A 3 24.21 6.37 22.35
N LEU A 4 23.47 6.37 23.47
CA LEU A 4 22.05 6.69 23.55
C LEU A 4 21.75 8.17 23.26
N LYS A 5 22.68 9.11 23.49
CA LYS A 5 22.51 10.52 23.08
C LYS A 5 22.51 10.67 21.55
N ARG A 6 23.22 9.79 20.81
CA ARG A 6 23.22 9.81 19.33
C ARG A 6 22.02 9.10 18.71
N ILE A 7 21.39 8.16 19.43
CA ILE A 7 20.16 7.49 18.98
C ILE A 7 18.93 8.45 19.03
N MET A 8 19.06 9.64 19.64
CA MET A 8 17.99 10.65 19.71
C MET A 8 17.56 11.26 18.36
N ILE A 9 18.03 10.76 17.22
CA ILE A 9 17.69 11.29 15.90
C ILE A 9 17.17 10.15 15.00
N PHE A 10 15.84 9.98 15.06
CA PHE A 10 14.92 9.77 13.93
C PHE A 10 14.34 8.41 13.48
N SER A 11 14.62 7.23 14.05
CA SER A 11 13.89 6.04 13.55
C SER A 11 13.73 4.83 14.48
N GLU A 12 14.64 4.61 15.43
CA GLU A 12 14.62 3.39 16.23
C GLU A 12 13.73 3.52 17.47
N MET A 13 12.95 2.47 17.73
CA MET A 13 12.13 2.36 18.94
C MET A 13 13.01 1.82 20.07
N ILE A 14 12.97 2.44 21.25
CA ILE A 14 13.82 2.03 22.38
C ILE A 14 12.96 1.40 23.48
N ASP A 15 13.41 0.29 24.05
CA ASP A 15 12.75 -0.32 25.21
C ASP A 15 12.78 0.63 26.41
N ILE A 16 11.61 0.92 26.97
CA ILE A 16 11.44 1.77 28.14
C ILE A 16 12.26 1.28 29.36
N GLN A 17 12.51 -0.04 29.47
CA GLN A 17 13.30 -0.60 30.56
C GLN A 17 14.76 -0.11 30.56
N ILE A 18 15.33 0.11 29.38
CA ILE A 18 16.73 0.53 29.21
C ILE A 18 16.91 2.00 29.60
N ILE A 19 15.87 2.81 29.46
CA ILE A 19 15.94 4.26 29.64
C ILE A 19 15.44 4.75 31.01
N ASN A 20 14.81 3.88 31.81
CA ASN A 20 14.09 4.27 33.03
C ASN A 20 14.96 4.97 34.09
N SER A 21 16.26 4.68 34.14
CA SER A 21 17.21 5.29 35.08
C SER A 21 17.93 6.53 34.54
N LEU A 22 17.70 6.91 33.28
CA LEU A 22 18.42 8.01 32.65
C LEU A 22 17.90 9.36 33.13
N SER A 23 18.80 10.30 33.46
CA SER A 23 18.43 11.67 33.89
C SER A 23 17.65 12.45 32.83
N TYR A 24 17.73 12.03 31.57
CA TYR A 24 17.03 12.62 30.43
C TYR A 24 15.88 11.72 29.90
N PHE A 25 15.35 10.81 30.73
CA PHE A 25 14.24 9.90 30.43
C PHE A 25 13.04 10.55 29.72
N ASP A 26 12.69 11.78 30.07
CA ASP A 26 11.53 12.46 29.49
C ASP A 26 11.72 12.86 28.01
N ARG A 27 12.96 12.82 27.47
CA ARG A 27 13.29 13.24 26.10
C ARG A 27 13.05 12.17 25.02
N PHE A 28 12.67 10.94 25.40
CA PHE A 28 12.48 9.85 24.45
C PHE A 28 11.11 9.91 23.75
N GLU A 29 11.11 9.98 22.41
CA GLU A 29 9.90 10.13 21.60
C GLU A 29 9.34 8.81 21.05
N ASN A 30 10.16 7.76 20.96
CA ASN A 30 9.82 6.48 20.32
C ASN A 30 10.14 5.33 21.29
N VAL A 31 9.11 4.70 21.86
CA VAL A 31 9.30 3.72 22.96
C VAL A 31 8.61 2.39 22.71
N ILE A 32 9.24 1.31 23.15
CA ILE A 32 8.66 -0.04 23.27
C ILE A 32 8.31 -0.28 24.74
N ILE A 33 7.10 -0.77 24.98
CA ILE A 33 6.57 -1.01 26.33
C ILE A 33 6.11 -2.47 26.40
N TYR A 34 6.87 -3.29 27.14
CA TYR A 34 6.56 -4.72 27.31
C TYR A 34 5.61 -5.03 28.47
N GLN A 35 5.53 -4.13 29.45
CA GLN A 35 4.76 -4.27 30.68
C GLN A 35 4.26 -2.88 31.10
N GLN A 36 3.12 -2.82 31.80
CA GLN A 36 2.63 -1.60 32.43
C GLN A 36 3.74 -0.96 33.27
N LYS A 37 3.88 0.36 33.18
CA LYS A 37 4.77 1.17 34.02
C LYS A 37 3.97 2.22 34.79
N ASP A 38 4.52 2.65 35.93
CA ASP A 38 3.97 3.75 36.72
C ASP A 38 4.27 5.12 36.09
N LYS A 39 5.36 5.20 35.31
CA LYS A 39 5.78 6.41 34.61
C LYS A 39 6.20 6.10 33.17
N TYR A 40 5.85 7.01 32.27
CA TYR A 40 6.27 7.03 30.87
C TYR A 40 7.01 8.34 30.55
N PRO A 41 7.93 8.35 29.56
CA PRO A 41 8.55 9.60 29.08
C PRO A 41 7.49 10.62 28.65
N LYS A 42 7.67 11.89 29.05
CA LYS A 42 6.67 12.93 28.75
C LYS A 42 6.55 13.29 27.26
N CYS A 43 7.58 13.04 26.45
CA CYS A 43 7.62 13.45 25.04
C CYS A 43 7.31 12.31 24.04
N ILE A 44 6.73 11.18 24.46
CA ILE A 44 6.44 10.08 23.55
C ILE A 44 5.54 10.56 22.41
N LYS A 45 5.99 10.36 21.16
CA LYS A 45 5.20 10.54 19.94
C LYS A 45 4.73 9.20 19.37
N ARG A 46 5.55 8.14 19.50
CA ARG A 46 5.27 6.78 18.99
C ARG A 46 5.46 5.74 20.10
N ALA A 47 4.44 4.93 20.33
CA ALA A 47 4.48 3.84 21.31
C ALA A 47 4.20 2.48 20.64
N LEU A 48 5.03 1.48 20.92
CA LEU A 48 4.77 0.07 20.60
C LEU A 48 4.53 -0.68 21.91
N VAL A 49 3.33 -1.25 22.09
CA VAL A 49 2.92 -1.87 23.36
C VAL A 49 2.73 -3.37 23.17
N HIS A 50 3.37 -4.19 24.01
CA HIS A 50 3.27 -5.65 23.97
C HIS A 50 2.40 -6.24 25.08
N SER A 51 2.04 -5.44 26.09
CA SER A 51 1.05 -5.75 27.12
C SER A 51 0.00 -4.64 27.21
N ARG A 52 -1.11 -4.89 27.90
CA ARG A 52 -2.07 -3.83 28.23
C ARG A 52 -1.33 -2.70 28.96
N VAL A 53 -1.59 -1.46 28.52
CA VAL A 53 -1.07 -0.24 29.13
C VAL A 53 -2.20 0.76 29.30
N THR A 54 -2.19 1.53 30.38
CA THR A 54 -3.10 2.68 30.57
C THR A 54 -2.29 3.94 30.87
N ASN A 55 -2.96 5.10 30.77
CA ASN A 55 -2.38 6.40 31.11
C ASN A 55 -1.13 6.77 30.30
N LEU A 56 -1.10 6.38 29.02
CA LEU A 56 -0.08 6.88 28.10
C LEU A 56 -0.17 8.42 27.99
N PRO A 57 0.97 9.13 27.86
CA PRO A 57 0.98 10.59 27.77
C PRO A 57 0.16 11.14 26.59
N MET A 58 -0.45 12.31 26.77
CA MET A 58 -1.22 13.02 25.73
C MET A 58 -0.37 13.56 24.56
N THR A 59 0.93 13.30 24.57
CA THR A 59 1.85 13.57 23.46
C THR A 59 1.84 12.45 22.42
N VAL A 60 1.35 11.24 22.77
CA VAL A 60 1.36 10.09 21.85
C VAL A 60 0.47 10.41 20.64
N ARG A 61 1.02 10.26 19.44
CA ARG A 61 0.31 10.46 18.17
C ARG A 61 0.12 9.16 17.41
N ARG A 62 1.06 8.22 17.53
CA ARG A 62 0.98 6.90 16.91
C ARG A 62 1.10 5.79 17.94
N LEU A 63 0.09 4.92 18.02
CA LEU A 63 0.08 3.75 18.89
C LEU A 63 0.07 2.47 18.05
N GLN A 64 0.99 1.57 18.34
CA GLN A 64 1.06 0.25 17.73
C GLN A 64 0.98 -0.83 18.81
N PHE A 65 0.14 -1.83 18.59
CA PHE A 65 0.11 -3.04 19.40
C PHE A 65 1.06 -4.10 18.81
N GLY A 66 1.80 -4.76 19.70
CA GLY A 66 2.81 -5.76 19.36
C GLY A 66 2.20 -6.99 18.68
N ARG A 67 3.02 -7.75 17.94
CA ARG A 67 2.58 -8.86 17.09
C ARG A 67 1.64 -9.85 17.81
N ASN A 68 1.96 -10.19 19.06
CA ASN A 68 1.23 -11.18 19.86
C ASN A 68 0.21 -10.55 20.83
N PHE A 69 0.00 -9.23 20.80
CA PHE A 69 -0.95 -8.55 21.68
C PHE A 69 -2.38 -8.95 21.32
N ASN A 70 -3.11 -9.51 22.29
CA ASN A 70 -4.53 -9.89 22.14
C ASN A 70 -5.32 -9.62 23.44
N GLN A 71 -4.92 -8.60 24.20
CA GLN A 71 -5.58 -8.21 25.44
C GLN A 71 -6.65 -7.15 25.16
N LYS A 72 -7.61 -6.96 26.08
CA LYS A 72 -8.58 -5.86 26.00
C LYS A 72 -7.86 -4.51 26.00
N ILE A 73 -8.38 -3.56 25.21
CA ILE A 73 -7.73 -2.26 24.98
C ILE A 73 -8.47 -1.08 25.64
N ASP A 74 -9.45 -1.33 26.49
CA ASP A 74 -10.17 -0.28 27.22
C ASP A 74 -9.18 0.60 27.99
N GLY A 75 -9.18 1.91 27.69
CA GLY A 75 -8.28 2.91 28.28
C GLY A 75 -6.83 2.89 27.76
N CYS A 76 -6.51 2.08 26.73
CA CYS A 76 -5.15 2.00 26.18
C CYS A 76 -4.82 3.10 25.16
N VAL A 77 -5.84 3.63 24.48
CA VAL A 77 -5.67 4.61 23.39
C VAL A 77 -5.99 6.01 23.93
N PRO A 78 -4.98 6.87 24.21
CA PRO A 78 -5.25 8.20 24.73
C PRO A 78 -5.89 9.10 23.66
N PRO A 79 -6.72 10.11 24.04
CA PRO A 79 -7.42 10.99 23.11
C PRO A 79 -6.54 11.84 22.19
N SER A 80 -5.23 11.73 22.29
CA SER A 80 -4.27 12.43 21.44
C SER A 80 -3.77 11.61 20.25
N VAL A 81 -4.09 10.31 20.20
CA VAL A 81 -3.63 9.40 19.15
C VAL A 81 -4.38 9.65 17.85
N THR A 82 -3.64 9.81 16.76
CA THR A 82 -4.22 9.98 15.42
C THR A 82 -4.07 8.73 14.55
N TYR A 83 -3.16 7.82 14.91
CA TYR A 83 -2.88 6.59 14.17
C TYR A 83 -2.81 5.38 15.11
N VAL A 84 -3.63 4.37 14.85
CA VAL A 84 -3.64 3.10 15.59
C VAL A 84 -3.32 1.94 14.65
N LYS A 85 -2.36 1.09 15.04
CA LYS A 85 -2.06 -0.16 14.34
C LYS A 85 -2.13 -1.34 15.30
N PHE A 86 -2.98 -2.30 15.01
CA PHE A 86 -3.11 -3.53 15.76
C PHE A 86 -2.09 -4.59 15.34
N GLY A 87 -1.72 -5.42 16.30
CA GLY A 87 -0.79 -6.53 16.11
C GLY A 87 -1.42 -7.70 15.37
N PHE A 88 -0.59 -8.64 14.91
CA PHE A 88 -0.99 -9.79 14.10
C PHE A 88 -2.12 -10.61 14.74
N ARG A 89 -2.00 -10.90 16.05
CA ARG A 89 -2.94 -11.75 16.82
C ARG A 89 -4.10 -11.01 17.48
N PHE A 90 -4.23 -9.70 17.24
CA PHE A 90 -5.27 -8.93 17.93
C PHE A 90 -6.65 -9.27 17.37
N ASN A 91 -7.53 -9.81 18.22
CA ASN A 91 -8.90 -10.17 17.86
C ASN A 91 -9.88 -9.90 19.03
N GLN A 92 -9.68 -8.80 19.74
CA GLN A 92 -10.60 -8.34 20.79
C GLN A 92 -11.53 -7.25 20.24
N SER A 93 -12.71 -7.10 20.84
CA SER A 93 -13.61 -5.97 20.53
C SER A 93 -12.91 -4.64 20.79
N ILE A 94 -13.22 -3.64 19.95
CA ILE A 94 -12.70 -2.27 20.05
C ILE A 94 -13.80 -1.23 20.38
N LYS A 95 -15.01 -1.70 20.69
CA LYS A 95 -16.16 -0.82 20.97
C LYS A 95 -15.85 0.14 22.11
N GLY A 96 -16.01 1.44 21.87
CA GLY A 96 -15.72 2.50 22.86
C GLY A 96 -14.24 2.70 23.19
N CYS A 97 -13.31 2.03 22.51
CA CYS A 97 -11.88 2.09 22.83
C CYS A 97 -11.08 3.08 21.97
N ILE A 98 -11.63 3.51 20.83
CA ILE A 98 -10.93 4.35 19.85
C ILE A 98 -11.47 5.78 19.94
N PRO A 99 -10.65 6.79 20.24
CA PRO A 99 -11.11 8.18 20.38
C PRO A 99 -11.31 8.89 19.04
N GLU A 100 -12.13 9.96 19.03
CA GLU A 100 -12.44 10.84 17.88
C GLU A 100 -11.25 11.64 17.32
N SER A 101 -10.04 11.48 17.87
CA SER A 101 -8.82 12.02 17.27
C SER A 101 -8.18 11.07 16.25
N VAL A 102 -8.60 9.80 16.22
CA VAL A 102 -8.02 8.78 15.35
C VAL A 102 -8.50 8.98 13.92
N THR A 103 -7.55 9.19 13.00
CA THR A 103 -7.83 9.33 11.57
C THR A 103 -7.43 8.10 10.78
N HIS A 104 -6.54 7.26 11.32
CA HIS A 104 -5.99 6.08 10.66
C HIS A 104 -6.06 4.85 11.56
N ILE A 105 -6.69 3.79 11.06
CA ILE A 105 -6.76 2.48 11.73
C ILE A 105 -6.22 1.39 10.81
N LYS A 106 -5.29 0.58 11.33
CA LYS A 106 -4.80 -0.62 10.64
C LYS A 106 -4.94 -1.84 11.54
N PHE A 107 -5.77 -2.79 11.14
CA PHE A 107 -5.90 -4.08 11.81
C PHE A 107 -4.81 -5.07 11.40
N GLY A 108 -4.54 -6.01 12.30
CA GLY A 108 -3.65 -7.14 12.07
C GLY A 108 -4.35 -8.32 11.41
N TYR A 109 -3.59 -9.41 11.22
CA TYR A 109 -4.00 -10.56 10.41
C TYR A 109 -5.28 -11.24 10.92
N GLU A 110 -5.37 -11.49 12.22
CA GLU A 110 -6.41 -12.34 12.84
C GLU A 110 -7.68 -11.57 13.28
N TYR A 111 -7.74 -10.25 13.07
CA TYR A 111 -8.89 -9.45 13.53
C TYR A 111 -10.15 -9.77 12.73
N ASN A 112 -11.20 -10.27 13.39
CA ASN A 112 -12.47 -10.60 12.77
C ASN A 112 -13.68 -10.32 13.70
N GLN A 113 -13.58 -9.29 14.54
CA GLN A 113 -14.68 -8.87 15.41
C GLN A 113 -15.66 -7.92 14.70
N PRO A 114 -16.96 -7.93 15.05
CA PRO A 114 -17.92 -6.93 14.59
C PRO A 114 -17.45 -5.50 14.88
N ILE A 115 -17.77 -4.56 14.00
CA ILE A 115 -17.30 -3.16 14.06
C ILE A 115 -18.43 -2.13 14.15
N GLU A 116 -19.67 -2.56 14.38
CA GLU A 116 -20.80 -1.65 14.53
C GLU A 116 -20.58 -0.69 15.71
N GLY A 117 -20.66 0.62 15.44
CA GLY A 117 -20.42 1.68 16.42
C GLY A 117 -18.99 1.74 16.97
N CYS A 118 -18.01 1.11 16.29
CA CYS A 118 -16.62 1.03 16.77
C CYS A 118 -15.68 2.03 16.10
N ILE A 119 -15.98 2.47 14.87
CA ILE A 119 -15.11 3.32 14.07
C ILE A 119 -15.54 4.79 14.28
N PRO A 120 -14.67 5.67 14.83
CA PRO A 120 -14.98 7.08 15.06
C PRO A 120 -15.25 7.87 13.79
N SER A 121 -15.97 8.98 13.92
CA SER A 121 -16.36 9.85 12.79
C SER A 121 -15.17 10.56 12.12
N SER A 122 -14.02 10.62 12.79
CA SER A 122 -12.77 11.20 12.29
C SER A 122 -11.95 10.31 11.35
N VAL A 123 -12.30 9.02 11.21
CA VAL A 123 -11.47 8.04 10.48
C VAL A 123 -11.56 8.24 8.97
N THR A 124 -10.43 8.59 8.35
CA THR A 124 -10.30 8.74 6.89
C THR A 124 -9.65 7.53 6.23
N HIS A 125 -8.85 6.75 6.98
CA HIS A 125 -8.13 5.57 6.50
C HIS A 125 -8.39 4.35 7.36
N LEU A 126 -8.97 3.31 6.75
CA LEU A 126 -9.31 2.06 7.42
C LEU A 126 -8.72 0.88 6.65
N LYS A 127 -7.87 0.09 7.31
CA LYS A 127 -7.27 -1.11 6.74
C LYS A 127 -7.58 -2.33 7.58
N PHE A 128 -8.29 -3.29 6.99
CA PHE A 128 -8.50 -4.61 7.57
C PHE A 128 -7.35 -5.58 7.24
N GLY A 129 -7.17 -6.57 8.09
CA GLY A 129 -6.20 -7.65 7.89
C GLY A 129 -6.79 -8.86 7.19
N HIS A 130 -6.03 -9.96 7.15
CA HIS A 130 -6.36 -11.13 6.33
C HIS A 130 -7.74 -11.72 6.64
N ASP A 131 -8.03 -11.97 7.92
CA ASP A 131 -9.16 -12.78 8.39
C ASP A 131 -10.47 -11.99 8.58
N PHE A 132 -10.46 -10.66 8.37
CA PHE A 132 -11.65 -9.86 8.56
C PHE A 132 -12.72 -10.19 7.51
N ASN A 133 -13.86 -10.70 7.96
CA ASN A 133 -15.01 -11.02 7.13
C ASN A 133 -16.35 -10.68 7.78
N GLN A 134 -16.41 -9.57 8.51
CA GLN A 134 -17.65 -9.06 9.10
C GLN A 134 -18.33 -8.07 8.15
N PRO A 135 -19.67 -7.97 8.15
CA PRO A 135 -20.38 -6.96 7.38
C PRO A 135 -19.96 -5.55 7.83
N ILE A 136 -19.85 -4.62 6.87
CA ILE A 136 -19.44 -3.22 7.14
C ILE A 136 -20.55 -2.20 6.90
N LYS A 137 -21.76 -2.65 6.61
CA LYS A 137 -22.92 -1.78 6.36
C LYS A 137 -23.19 -0.94 7.62
N TYR A 138 -23.27 0.39 7.46
CA TYR A 138 -23.45 1.36 8.56
C TYR A 138 -22.34 1.36 9.62
N CYS A 139 -21.20 0.72 9.38
CA CYS A 139 -20.12 0.59 10.36
C CYS A 139 -18.96 1.56 10.13
N VAL A 140 -18.92 2.23 8.97
CA VAL A 140 -17.84 3.13 8.58
C VAL A 140 -18.36 4.56 8.44
N PRO A 141 -17.56 5.57 8.80
CA PRO A 141 -18.00 6.96 8.76
C PRO A 141 -17.97 7.53 7.33
N ASP A 142 -18.75 8.58 7.11
CA ASP A 142 -18.78 9.31 5.83
C ASP A 142 -17.46 10.01 5.49
N THR A 143 -16.58 10.22 6.48
CA THR A 143 -15.24 10.77 6.29
C THR A 143 -14.24 9.76 5.69
N LEU A 144 -14.62 8.48 5.58
CA LEU A 144 -13.74 7.43 5.08
C LEU A 144 -13.47 7.61 3.57
N THR A 145 -12.22 7.90 3.22
CA THR A 145 -11.78 8.05 1.82
C THR A 145 -10.95 6.88 1.32
N ASN A 146 -10.32 6.14 2.24
CA ASN A 146 -9.39 5.05 1.96
C ASN A 146 -9.79 3.77 2.70
N LEU A 147 -10.16 2.73 1.95
CA LEU A 147 -10.54 1.44 2.50
C LEU A 147 -9.69 0.30 1.91
N THR A 148 -9.07 -0.48 2.79
CA THR A 148 -8.55 -1.81 2.44
C THR A 148 -9.42 -2.87 3.12
N CYS A 149 -10.10 -3.69 2.32
CA CYS A 149 -10.81 -4.88 2.79
C CYS A 149 -9.86 -6.02 3.14
N GLY A 150 -10.32 -6.94 3.99
CA GLY A 150 -9.56 -8.14 4.32
C GLY A 150 -9.37 -9.06 3.11
N LYS A 151 -8.38 -9.96 3.17
CA LYS A 151 -8.07 -10.83 2.03
C LYS A 151 -9.19 -11.84 1.76
N ILE A 152 -9.80 -12.35 2.82
CA ILE A 152 -10.93 -13.29 2.75
C ILE A 152 -12.29 -12.59 2.74
N PHE A 153 -12.31 -11.25 2.76
CA PHE A 153 -13.54 -10.47 2.82
C PHE A 153 -14.43 -10.76 1.61
N ASP A 154 -15.64 -11.27 1.85
CA ASP A 154 -16.61 -11.68 0.83
C ASP A 154 -17.95 -10.93 0.90
N ASN A 155 -18.07 -9.98 1.83
CA ASN A 155 -19.27 -9.19 2.06
C ASN A 155 -19.42 -8.05 1.04
N SER A 156 -20.66 -7.66 0.75
CA SER A 156 -20.94 -6.53 -0.13
C SER A 156 -20.54 -5.19 0.51
N ILE A 157 -20.00 -4.28 -0.30
CA ILE A 157 -19.71 -2.88 0.08
C ILE A 157 -20.65 -1.88 -0.59
N LYS A 158 -21.62 -2.35 -1.40
CA LYS A 158 -22.55 -1.48 -2.12
C LYS A 158 -23.34 -0.63 -1.13
N GLY A 159 -23.33 0.69 -1.33
CA GLY A 159 -23.99 1.66 -0.44
C GLY A 159 -23.42 1.76 0.98
N CYS A 160 -22.32 1.05 1.30
CA CYS A 160 -21.69 1.08 2.62
C CYS A 160 -20.59 2.14 2.71
N ILE A 161 -20.05 2.57 1.56
CA ILE A 161 -18.84 3.39 1.45
C ILE A 161 -19.05 4.56 0.48
N PRO A 162 -20.00 5.47 0.75
CA PRO A 162 -20.45 6.48 -0.22
C PRO A 162 -19.36 7.48 -0.63
N ASN A 163 -18.33 7.68 0.19
CA ASN A 163 -17.27 8.67 -0.05
C ASN A 163 -15.88 8.07 -0.27
N VAL A 164 -15.76 6.74 -0.28
CA VAL A 164 -14.48 6.08 -0.53
C VAL A 164 -14.09 6.29 -2.00
N THR A 165 -12.85 6.70 -2.21
CA THR A 165 -12.25 6.90 -3.54
C THR A 165 -11.08 5.95 -3.80
N ASN A 166 -10.43 5.48 -2.73
CA ASN A 166 -9.31 4.54 -2.78
C ASN A 166 -9.72 3.22 -2.15
N LEU A 167 -9.76 2.16 -2.96
CA LEU A 167 -10.21 0.84 -2.54
C LEU A 167 -9.15 -0.23 -2.83
N GLU A 168 -8.82 -1.03 -1.81
CA GLU A 168 -8.06 -2.28 -1.95
C GLU A 168 -8.95 -3.47 -1.58
N ILE A 169 -9.17 -4.42 -2.49
CA ILE A 169 -10.08 -5.57 -2.30
C ILE A 169 -9.38 -6.91 -2.51
N GLY A 170 -9.73 -7.92 -1.71
CA GLY A 170 -9.20 -9.28 -1.83
C GLY A 170 -9.84 -10.11 -2.95
N LYS A 171 -9.33 -11.35 -3.12
CA LYS A 171 -9.82 -12.34 -4.11
C LYS A 171 -11.31 -12.64 -3.91
N HIS A 172 -11.71 -12.94 -2.67
CA HIS A 172 -13.07 -13.39 -2.36
C HIS A 172 -14.12 -12.34 -2.68
N PHE A 173 -13.86 -11.07 -2.35
CA PHE A 173 -14.75 -9.95 -2.69
C PHE A 173 -15.10 -9.95 -4.18
N TYR A 174 -14.08 -10.17 -5.02
CA TYR A 174 -14.29 -10.25 -6.45
C TYR A 174 -15.06 -11.52 -6.82
N SER A 175 -14.65 -12.70 -6.38
CA SER A 175 -15.35 -13.96 -6.70
C SER A 175 -16.85 -13.96 -6.34
N SER A 176 -17.27 -13.23 -5.29
CA SER A 176 -18.67 -13.11 -4.87
C SER A 176 -19.54 -12.18 -5.73
N ASN A 177 -19.05 -11.71 -6.88
CA ASN A 177 -19.77 -10.78 -7.76
C ASN A 177 -20.22 -9.47 -7.09
N ASN A 178 -19.51 -9.03 -6.05
CA ASN A 178 -19.79 -7.75 -5.43
C ASN A 178 -19.51 -6.60 -6.40
N GLU A 179 -20.40 -5.62 -6.40
CA GLU A 179 -20.28 -4.39 -7.17
C GLU A 179 -19.27 -3.43 -6.52
N ILE A 180 -18.44 -2.81 -7.36
CA ILE A 180 -17.54 -1.72 -6.96
C ILE A 180 -18.31 -0.40 -7.15
N SER A 181 -18.35 0.43 -6.11
CA SER A 181 -19.03 1.73 -6.14
C SER A 181 -18.45 2.64 -7.24
N SER A 182 -19.29 3.46 -7.87
CA SER A 182 -18.88 4.47 -8.85
C SER A 182 -18.10 5.65 -8.24
N THR A 183 -17.94 5.67 -6.92
CA THR A 183 -17.12 6.66 -6.21
C THR A 183 -15.63 6.30 -6.26
N ILE A 184 -15.29 5.04 -6.58
CA ILE A 184 -13.92 4.56 -6.60
C ILE A 184 -13.19 5.11 -7.83
N THR A 185 -12.06 5.76 -7.60
CA THR A 185 -11.14 6.25 -8.65
C THR A 185 -9.82 5.48 -8.66
N HIS A 186 -9.40 4.97 -7.50
CA HIS A 186 -8.17 4.20 -7.33
C HIS A 186 -8.51 2.79 -6.84
N LEU A 187 -8.30 1.80 -7.69
CA LEU A 187 -8.56 0.39 -7.39
C LEU A 187 -7.26 -0.40 -7.32
N THR A 188 -7.04 -1.07 -6.19
CA THR A 188 -6.00 -2.08 -6.04
C THR A 188 -6.63 -3.44 -5.80
N LEU A 189 -6.33 -4.40 -6.67
CA LEU A 189 -6.68 -5.80 -6.45
C LEU A 189 -5.63 -6.40 -5.51
N GLY A 190 -6.10 -7.09 -4.48
CA GLY A 190 -5.31 -7.52 -3.34
C GLY A 190 -4.27 -8.58 -3.70
N HIS A 191 -3.30 -8.79 -2.80
CA HIS A 191 -2.11 -9.61 -3.06
C HIS A 191 -2.40 -11.02 -3.63
N GLY A 192 -3.45 -11.70 -3.17
CA GLY A 192 -3.83 -13.04 -3.59
C GLY A 192 -4.83 -13.11 -4.76
N PHE A 193 -5.13 -11.99 -5.40
CA PHE A 193 -6.06 -11.93 -6.52
C PHE A 193 -5.43 -12.56 -7.77
N ASP A 194 -6.11 -13.55 -8.35
CA ASP A 194 -5.70 -14.23 -9.59
C ASP A 194 -6.95 -14.75 -10.34
N GLU A 195 -7.94 -13.87 -10.50
CA GLU A 195 -9.20 -14.17 -11.21
C GLU A 195 -9.33 -13.23 -12.44
N PRO A 196 -10.01 -13.65 -13.53
CA PRO A 196 -10.13 -12.81 -14.73
C PRO A 196 -10.80 -11.45 -14.49
N ILE A 197 -10.28 -10.40 -15.15
CA ILE A 197 -10.79 -9.04 -15.03
C ILE A 197 -11.96 -8.83 -16.02
N ASN A 198 -13.09 -9.53 -15.82
CA ASN A 198 -14.21 -9.59 -16.77
C ASN A 198 -15.10 -8.32 -16.82
N LYS A 199 -14.54 -7.15 -17.15
CA LYS A 199 -15.28 -5.87 -17.30
C LYS A 199 -16.01 -5.39 -16.04
N ARG A 200 -15.54 -5.81 -14.86
CA ARG A 200 -16.15 -5.49 -13.55
C ARG A 200 -15.62 -4.22 -12.91
N ILE A 201 -14.67 -3.57 -13.56
CA ILE A 201 -14.09 -2.32 -13.09
C ILE A 201 -14.99 -1.18 -13.57
N PRO A 202 -15.51 -0.34 -12.66
CA PRO A 202 -16.40 0.75 -13.05
C PRO A 202 -15.63 1.85 -13.80
N ALA A 203 -16.32 2.56 -14.68
CA ALA A 203 -15.75 3.64 -15.51
C ALA A 203 -15.27 4.86 -14.70
N SER A 204 -15.53 4.91 -13.39
CA SER A 204 -14.98 5.92 -12.48
C SER A 204 -13.51 5.68 -12.14
N VAL A 205 -13.01 4.44 -12.31
CA VAL A 205 -11.63 4.08 -11.97
C VAL A 205 -10.69 4.67 -13.02
N THR A 206 -9.67 5.37 -12.55
CA THR A 206 -8.59 5.96 -13.36
C THR A 206 -7.23 5.36 -13.03
N TYR A 207 -7.08 4.76 -11.84
CA TYR A 207 -5.88 4.04 -11.42
C TYR A 207 -6.23 2.58 -11.11
N LEU A 208 -5.56 1.65 -11.78
CA LEU A 208 -5.69 0.21 -11.54
C LEU A 208 -4.34 -0.43 -11.25
N LYS A 209 -4.25 -1.07 -10.08
CA LYS A 209 -3.15 -1.97 -9.74
C LYS A 209 -3.68 -3.39 -9.55
N THR A 210 -3.18 -4.34 -10.33
CA THR A 210 -3.55 -5.76 -10.19
C THR A 210 -2.83 -6.43 -9.01
N GLY A 211 -3.35 -7.56 -8.57
CA GLY A 211 -2.85 -8.31 -7.42
C GLY A 211 -1.42 -8.83 -7.63
N TYR A 212 -0.67 -8.99 -6.56
CA TYR A 212 0.73 -9.44 -6.64
C TYR A 212 0.89 -10.78 -7.39
N TYR A 213 -0.02 -11.73 -7.15
CA TYR A 213 -0.06 -13.04 -7.81
C TYR A 213 -0.95 -13.09 -9.07
N PHE A 214 -1.51 -11.96 -9.52
CA PHE A 214 -2.39 -11.93 -10.68
C PHE A 214 -1.65 -12.41 -11.94
N ASN A 215 -2.20 -13.42 -12.60
CA ASN A 215 -1.61 -14.05 -13.76
C ASN A 215 -2.68 -14.69 -14.67
N GLN A 216 -3.78 -13.98 -14.88
CA GLN A 216 -4.82 -14.32 -15.86
C GLN A 216 -4.62 -13.54 -17.16
N PRO A 217 -5.03 -14.05 -18.33
CA PRO A 217 -5.00 -13.28 -19.57
C PRO A 217 -5.85 -12.01 -19.45
N ILE A 218 -5.49 -10.99 -20.22
CA ILE A 218 -6.26 -9.75 -20.37
C ILE A 218 -6.86 -9.73 -21.76
N CYS A 219 -8.17 -9.86 -21.84
CA CYS A 219 -8.92 -9.83 -23.11
C CYS A 219 -9.29 -8.39 -23.49
N ASP A 220 -9.64 -8.19 -24.76
CA ASP A 220 -10.11 -6.89 -25.23
C ASP A 220 -11.35 -6.40 -24.46
N GLY A 221 -11.27 -5.15 -23.99
CA GLY A 221 -12.30 -4.50 -23.18
C GLY A 221 -12.34 -4.86 -21.69
N ASP A 222 -11.47 -5.75 -21.20
CA ASP A 222 -11.39 -6.09 -19.75
C ASP A 222 -10.94 -4.88 -18.90
N ILE A 223 -10.04 -4.08 -19.46
CA ILE A 223 -9.55 -2.84 -18.85
C ILE A 223 -10.39 -1.68 -19.42
N PRO A 224 -11.14 -0.94 -18.60
CA PRO A 224 -11.95 0.18 -19.07
C PRO A 224 -11.10 1.32 -19.67
N PRO A 225 -11.63 2.07 -20.66
CA PRO A 225 -10.94 3.22 -21.25
C PRO A 225 -10.88 4.45 -20.32
N SER A 226 -11.40 4.36 -19.10
CA SER A 226 -11.22 5.38 -18.07
C SER A 226 -9.86 5.28 -17.36
N ILE A 227 -9.16 4.14 -17.50
CA ILE A 227 -7.88 3.89 -16.83
C ILE A 227 -6.78 4.73 -17.46
N ILE A 228 -6.09 5.50 -16.61
CA ILE A 228 -4.97 6.39 -16.94
C ILE A 228 -3.64 5.78 -16.45
N SER A 229 -3.67 5.10 -15.31
CA SER A 229 -2.50 4.44 -14.71
C SER A 229 -2.78 2.96 -14.50
N LEU A 230 -1.97 2.11 -15.11
CA LEU A 230 -2.09 0.66 -15.05
C LEU A 230 -0.79 0.03 -14.52
N ILE A 231 -0.92 -0.75 -13.45
CA ILE A 231 0.19 -1.46 -12.81
C ILE A 231 -0.11 -2.95 -12.74
N PHE A 232 0.70 -3.75 -13.42
CA PHE A 232 0.60 -5.20 -13.33
C PHE A 232 1.26 -5.76 -12.06
N GLY A 233 0.72 -6.88 -11.58
CA GLY A 233 1.26 -7.66 -10.47
C GLY A 233 2.60 -8.29 -10.79
N HIS A 234 3.38 -8.60 -9.75
CA HIS A 234 4.74 -9.13 -9.88
C HIS A 234 4.82 -10.40 -10.73
N TYR A 235 3.84 -11.30 -10.60
CA TYR A 235 3.82 -12.60 -11.29
C TYR A 235 3.12 -12.61 -12.66
N PHE A 236 2.60 -11.47 -13.10
CA PHE A 236 1.85 -11.39 -14.36
C PHE A 236 2.73 -11.73 -15.56
N ASN A 237 2.32 -12.73 -16.34
CA ASN A 237 3.04 -13.22 -17.52
C ASN A 237 2.11 -13.86 -18.57
N LYS A 238 0.82 -13.52 -18.55
CA LYS A 238 -0.14 -14.00 -19.57
C LYS A 238 -0.25 -13.02 -20.75
N PRO A 239 -0.76 -13.49 -21.90
CA PRO A 239 -1.05 -12.61 -23.03
C PRO A 239 -1.95 -11.44 -22.64
N ILE A 240 -1.71 -10.31 -23.29
CA ILE A 240 -2.57 -9.14 -23.24
C ILE A 240 -2.99 -8.86 -24.67
N ASP A 241 -4.30 -8.89 -24.94
CA ASP A 241 -4.84 -8.63 -26.27
C ASP A 241 -4.73 -7.14 -26.62
N ASN A 242 -5.10 -6.27 -25.67
CA ASN A 242 -5.14 -4.82 -25.88
C ASN A 242 -4.92 -4.06 -24.56
N ILE A 243 -4.15 -2.98 -24.63
CA ILE A 243 -4.00 -1.99 -23.57
C ILE A 243 -4.70 -0.70 -24.04
N PRO A 244 -5.71 -0.18 -23.33
CA PRO A 244 -6.43 1.02 -23.77
C PRO A 244 -5.53 2.24 -24.02
N SER A 245 -5.85 3.00 -25.08
CA SER A 245 -5.13 4.23 -25.44
C SER A 245 -5.33 5.39 -24.44
N SER A 246 -6.16 5.24 -23.43
CA SER A 246 -6.28 6.18 -22.31
C SER A 246 -5.08 6.14 -21.34
N ILE A 247 -4.30 5.06 -21.37
CA ILE A 247 -3.23 4.81 -20.40
C ILE A 247 -2.01 5.69 -20.70
N THR A 248 -1.59 6.47 -19.70
CA THR A 248 -0.41 7.34 -19.76
C THR A 248 0.74 6.85 -18.88
N TYR A 249 0.43 6.09 -17.82
CA TYR A 249 1.40 5.42 -16.96
C TYR A 249 1.20 3.91 -17.04
N LEU A 250 2.23 3.19 -17.46
CA LEU A 250 2.22 1.74 -17.55
C LEU A 250 3.40 1.13 -16.81
N GLU A 251 3.12 0.22 -15.88
CA GLU A 251 4.12 -0.58 -15.19
C GLU A 251 3.90 -2.07 -15.48
N ILE A 252 4.84 -2.66 -16.23
CA ILE A 252 4.88 -4.09 -16.56
C ILE A 252 5.88 -4.73 -15.60
N ASN A 253 5.38 -5.55 -14.68
CA ASN A 253 6.17 -6.02 -13.55
C ASN A 253 7.05 -7.25 -13.85
N SER A 254 7.68 -7.75 -12.79
CA SER A 254 8.95 -8.49 -12.85
C SER A 254 8.94 -9.78 -13.68
N ASN A 255 7.86 -10.58 -13.69
CA ASN A 255 7.86 -11.87 -14.40
C ASN A 255 7.34 -11.82 -15.84
N PHE A 256 7.05 -10.64 -16.39
CA PHE A 256 6.50 -10.56 -17.75
C PHE A 256 7.56 -10.90 -18.81
N THR A 257 7.29 -11.96 -19.56
CA THR A 257 8.18 -12.52 -20.59
C THR A 257 7.56 -12.58 -21.98
N GLN A 258 6.29 -12.20 -22.12
CA GLN A 258 5.60 -12.19 -23.40
C GLN A 258 6.20 -11.11 -24.33
N PRO A 259 6.02 -11.24 -25.66
CA PRO A 259 6.42 -10.21 -26.60
C PRO A 259 5.77 -8.86 -26.27
N LEU A 260 6.56 -7.78 -26.34
CA LEU A 260 6.09 -6.41 -26.08
C LEU A 260 5.83 -5.60 -27.36
N GLN A 261 6.20 -6.14 -28.52
CA GLN A 261 6.08 -5.42 -29.79
C GLN A 261 4.61 -5.07 -30.05
N ASN A 262 4.34 -3.80 -30.36
CA ASN A 262 3.01 -3.24 -30.58
C ASN A 262 2.04 -3.32 -29.39
N LEU A 263 2.49 -3.76 -28.21
CA LEU A 263 1.62 -3.89 -27.04
C LEU A 263 1.38 -2.55 -26.31
N ILE A 264 2.39 -1.70 -26.29
CA ILE A 264 2.39 -0.46 -25.51
C ILE A 264 1.75 0.66 -26.34
N PRO A 265 0.63 1.28 -25.90
CA PRO A 265 -0.04 2.33 -26.66
C PRO A 265 0.81 3.60 -26.82
N ALA A 266 0.60 4.32 -27.92
CA ALA A 266 1.26 5.60 -28.21
C ALA A 266 0.81 6.77 -27.32
N SER A 267 -0.03 6.51 -26.31
CA SER A 267 -0.39 7.47 -25.27
C SER A 267 0.45 7.33 -24.00
N VAL A 268 1.22 6.25 -23.86
CA VAL A 268 2.06 6.01 -22.68
C VAL A 268 3.21 7.02 -22.65
N THR A 269 3.28 7.79 -21.57
CA THR A 269 4.34 8.79 -21.33
C THR A 269 5.33 8.33 -20.26
N HIS A 270 4.89 7.46 -19.35
CA HIS A 270 5.69 6.90 -18.26
C HIS A 270 5.65 5.38 -18.37
N LEU A 271 6.81 4.76 -18.65
CA LEU A 271 6.93 3.32 -18.84
C LEU A 271 7.92 2.75 -17.82
N VAL A 272 7.46 1.75 -17.07
CA VAL A 272 8.27 1.07 -16.05
C VAL A 272 8.31 -0.42 -16.34
N PHE A 273 9.54 -0.95 -16.44
CA PHE A 273 9.81 -2.37 -16.52
C PHE A 273 10.21 -2.94 -15.17
N GLY A 274 9.69 -4.14 -14.87
CA GLY A 274 9.86 -4.82 -13.59
C GLY A 274 11.25 -5.38 -13.34
N PHE A 275 11.44 -5.90 -12.12
CA PHE A 275 12.75 -6.25 -11.54
C PHE A 275 13.59 -7.21 -12.40
N TYR A 276 12.97 -8.26 -12.97
CA TYR A 276 13.63 -9.27 -13.80
C TYR A 276 13.53 -9.00 -15.32
N PHE A 277 13.02 -7.85 -15.75
CA PHE A 277 12.96 -7.53 -17.18
C PHE A 277 14.37 -7.38 -17.75
N ASN A 278 14.76 -8.31 -18.63
CA ASN A 278 16.07 -8.30 -19.28
C ASN A 278 15.95 -8.86 -20.70
N ARG A 279 15.38 -8.07 -21.61
CA ARG A 279 15.11 -8.45 -23.01
C ARG A 279 15.40 -7.29 -23.95
N SER A 280 15.48 -7.60 -25.24
CA SER A 280 15.59 -6.59 -26.30
C SER A 280 14.42 -5.61 -26.25
N ILE A 281 14.74 -4.33 -26.42
CA ILE A 281 13.79 -3.21 -26.46
C ILE A 281 13.67 -2.60 -27.86
N VAL A 282 14.26 -3.23 -28.88
CA VAL A 282 14.19 -2.80 -30.28
C VAL A 282 12.71 -2.69 -30.70
N ASN A 283 12.30 -1.50 -31.12
CA ASN A 283 10.92 -1.19 -31.53
C ASN A 283 9.84 -1.47 -30.48
N VAL A 284 10.20 -1.49 -29.18
CA VAL A 284 9.25 -1.72 -28.08
C VAL A 284 8.69 -0.42 -27.51
N ILE A 285 9.52 0.61 -27.39
CA ILE A 285 9.20 1.84 -26.66
C ILE A 285 8.52 2.84 -27.61
N PRO A 286 7.27 3.27 -27.38
CA PRO A 286 6.60 4.26 -28.23
C PRO A 286 7.25 5.65 -28.15
N THR A 287 7.10 6.45 -29.20
CA THR A 287 7.63 7.82 -29.31
C THR A 287 6.96 8.84 -28.39
N SER A 288 5.93 8.43 -27.65
CA SER A 288 5.28 9.24 -26.60
C SER A 288 5.97 9.14 -25.24
N VAL A 289 6.83 8.15 -25.04
CA VAL A 289 7.47 7.89 -23.73
C VAL A 289 8.46 9.01 -23.42
N THR A 290 8.30 9.63 -22.25
CA THR A 290 9.17 10.69 -21.73
C THR A 290 10.01 10.22 -20.55
N ARG A 291 9.45 9.32 -19.73
CA ARG A 291 10.15 8.72 -18.59
C ARG A 291 10.17 7.21 -18.71
N LEU A 292 11.37 6.65 -18.60
CA LEU A 292 11.62 5.23 -18.75
C LEU A 292 12.36 4.70 -17.53
N LYS A 293 11.87 3.62 -16.92
CA LYS A 293 12.54 2.95 -15.81
C LYS A 293 12.72 1.48 -16.10
N PHE A 294 13.94 0.99 -15.87
CA PHE A 294 14.25 -0.43 -15.96
C PHE A 294 14.43 -1.07 -14.58
N GLY A 295 14.21 -2.38 -14.54
CA GLY A 295 14.42 -3.21 -13.36
C GLY A 295 15.90 -3.45 -13.04
N TYR A 296 16.12 -4.13 -11.92
CA TYR A 296 17.45 -4.40 -11.37
C TYR A 296 18.35 -5.25 -12.28
N TYR A 297 17.76 -6.19 -13.02
CA TYR A 297 18.51 -7.14 -13.85
C TYR A 297 18.59 -6.75 -15.33
N PHE A 298 18.10 -5.57 -15.72
CA PHE A 298 18.18 -5.14 -17.10
C PHE A 298 19.65 -4.89 -17.50
N ASP A 299 20.12 -5.52 -18.57
CA ASP A 299 21.48 -5.37 -19.11
C ASP A 299 21.48 -5.50 -20.66
N TYR A 300 20.44 -5.00 -21.32
CA TYR A 300 20.37 -4.88 -22.78
C TYR A 300 20.82 -3.50 -23.27
N SER A 301 21.33 -3.43 -24.50
CA SER A 301 21.79 -2.18 -25.11
C SER A 301 20.63 -1.18 -25.26
N LEU A 302 20.85 0.04 -24.76
CA LEU A 302 19.94 1.17 -24.97
C LEU A 302 20.18 1.87 -26.31
N ASN A 303 21.39 1.74 -26.87
CA ASN A 303 21.88 2.51 -28.00
C ASN A 303 21.02 2.27 -29.25
N GLY A 304 20.54 3.36 -29.85
CA GLY A 304 19.63 3.34 -31.01
C GLY A 304 18.20 2.86 -30.73
N ASN A 305 17.86 2.50 -29.49
CA ASN A 305 16.54 1.96 -29.12
C ASN A 305 15.70 2.88 -28.23
N ILE A 306 16.23 4.06 -27.88
CA ILE A 306 15.54 5.05 -27.07
C ILE A 306 14.91 6.12 -27.98
N PRO A 307 13.60 6.36 -27.91
CA PRO A 307 12.96 7.44 -28.66
C PRO A 307 13.45 8.84 -28.26
N PRO A 308 13.51 9.81 -29.18
CA PRO A 308 13.96 11.18 -28.88
C PRO A 308 13.11 11.93 -27.84
N SER A 309 11.89 11.47 -27.58
CA SER A 309 10.98 12.02 -26.57
C SER A 309 11.41 11.74 -25.13
N VAL A 310 12.30 10.77 -24.92
CA VAL A 310 12.73 10.35 -23.57
C VAL A 310 13.65 11.42 -22.99
N ILE A 311 13.27 11.93 -21.81
CA ILE A 311 14.03 12.95 -21.07
C ILE A 311 14.62 12.40 -19.76
N GLU A 312 14.18 11.22 -19.31
CA GLU A 312 14.65 10.59 -18.08
C GLU A 312 14.69 9.07 -18.22
N ILE A 313 15.83 8.46 -17.92
CA ILE A 313 16.04 7.01 -17.88
C ILE A 313 16.53 6.63 -16.48
N ILE A 314 15.80 5.75 -15.79
CA ILE A 314 16.19 5.22 -14.49
C ILE A 314 16.77 3.81 -14.68
N LEU A 315 18.03 3.63 -14.27
CA LEU A 315 18.76 2.36 -14.31
C LEU A 315 19.26 1.94 -12.93
N ASN A 316 19.48 0.64 -12.75
CA ASN A 316 20.23 0.17 -11.61
C ASN A 316 21.73 0.40 -11.80
N LYS A 317 22.46 0.64 -10.71
CA LYS A 317 23.94 0.74 -10.71
C LYS A 317 24.66 -0.50 -11.22
N THR A 318 23.97 -1.63 -11.32
CA THR A 318 24.48 -2.90 -11.85
C THR A 318 24.53 -2.97 -13.38
N TYR A 319 23.91 -2.03 -14.11
CA TYR A 319 23.91 -1.99 -15.58
C TYR A 319 25.34 -1.87 -16.15
N LYS A 320 25.72 -2.74 -17.10
CA LYS A 320 27.11 -2.86 -17.56
C LYS A 320 27.34 -2.54 -19.04
N LYS A 321 26.28 -2.47 -19.85
CA LYS A 321 26.46 -2.21 -21.29
C LYS A 321 26.93 -0.78 -21.55
N PRO A 322 27.67 -0.54 -22.65
CA PRO A 322 28.00 0.81 -23.09
C PRO A 322 26.75 1.65 -23.31
N ILE A 323 26.87 2.95 -23.06
CA ILE A 323 25.81 3.93 -23.18
C ILE A 323 26.31 5.01 -24.14
N ASP A 324 25.53 5.32 -25.18
CA ASP A 324 25.87 6.40 -26.11
C ASP A 324 25.88 7.76 -25.40
N ASP A 325 26.83 8.62 -25.76
CA ASP A 325 26.96 9.99 -25.23
C ASP A 325 25.68 10.81 -25.40
N SER A 326 24.86 10.49 -26.42
CA SER A 326 23.59 11.16 -26.69
C SER A 326 22.53 10.93 -25.61
N ILE A 327 22.54 9.77 -24.93
CA ILE A 327 21.56 9.42 -23.89
C ILE A 327 22.14 9.46 -22.48
N MET A 328 23.47 9.51 -22.34
CA MET A 328 24.15 9.55 -21.04
C MET A 328 23.63 10.66 -20.09
N PRO A 329 23.33 11.90 -20.55
CA PRO A 329 22.79 12.95 -19.67
C PRO A 329 21.39 12.67 -19.12
N LEU A 330 20.65 11.74 -19.73
CA LEU A 330 19.28 11.40 -19.34
C LEU A 330 19.22 10.39 -18.18
N ILE A 331 20.36 9.79 -17.82
CA ILE A 331 20.42 8.63 -16.93
C ILE A 331 20.48 9.04 -15.46
N LYS A 332 19.64 8.39 -14.66
CA LYS A 332 19.68 8.42 -13.19
C LYS A 332 19.84 7.00 -12.66
N TYR A 333 20.85 6.80 -11.82
CA TYR A 333 21.08 5.51 -11.17
C TYR A 333 20.37 5.41 -9.83
N THR A 334 19.72 4.27 -9.60
CA THR A 334 19.13 3.88 -8.30
C THR A 334 19.92 2.76 -7.65
#